data_AF-A0A957DZS8-F1
#
_entry.id   AF-A0A957DZS8-F1
#
_cell.length_a   1.000
_cell.length_b   1.000
_cell.length_c   1.000
_cell.angle_alpha   90.00
_cell.angle_beta   90.00
_cell.angle_gamma   90.00
#
_symmetry.space_group_name_H-M   'P 1'
#
loop_
_entity.id
_entity.type
_entity.pdbx_description
1 polymer ?
#
loop_
_entity_poly.entity_id
_entity_poly.type
_entity_poly.pdbx_seq_one_letter_code
_entity_poly.pdbx_strand_id
1 'polypeptide(L)'
;LVLVGIGILIVICFAALFLIFGRTDDVAGQVSNVGWERQIVVLGLAPVSHQDWRDEIPANADLGSCRDEVRYRSDTQQPNSQEVCGTPYTVDTGSGFGEVVQDCEYLVYDAMCAYTTMEMVPVNTLVSSGTGLNPEWPELRLEAEQEQGDSSESYTITFQADGETYRYTTRNFNEFSRFEPGSRWLLKVNALGTVVDVEPAN
;
A
#
# COMPACT_ATOMS: atom_id res chain seq x y z
N LEU A 1 -19.25 -20.11 29.22
CA LEU A 1 -20.56 -19.85 28.57
C LEU A 1 -20.69 -18.43 28.03
N VAL A 2 -20.45 -17.38 28.82
CA VAL A 2 -20.55 -15.98 28.35
C VAL A 2 -19.59 -15.65 27.18
N LEU A 3 -18.33 -16.09 27.24
CA LEU A 3 -17.35 -15.87 26.16
C LEU A 3 -17.68 -16.62 24.85
N VAL A 4 -18.26 -17.81 24.95
CA VAL A 4 -18.72 -18.60 23.78
C VAL A 4 -19.95 -17.95 23.15
N GLY A 5 -20.87 -17.40 23.95
CA GLY A 5 -22.02 -16.65 23.47
C GLY A 5 -21.65 -15.36 22.75
N ILE A 6 -20.65 -14.61 23.26
CA ILE A 6 -20.13 -13.40 22.60
C ILE A 6 -19.43 -13.75 21.27
N GLY A 7 -18.63 -14.82 21.25
CA GLY A 7 -17.98 -15.29 20.01
C GLY A 7 -18.99 -15.69 18.93
N ILE A 8 -20.06 -16.41 19.28
CA ILE A 8 -21.13 -16.79 18.35
C ILE A 8 -21.90 -15.55 17.87
N LEU A 9 -22.20 -14.60 18.77
CA LEU A 9 -22.91 -13.37 18.40
C LEU A 9 -22.08 -12.52 17.43
N ILE A 10 -20.77 -12.43 17.64
CA ILE A 10 -19.84 -11.72 16.75
C ILE A 10 -19.81 -12.39 15.37
N VAL A 11 -19.71 -13.72 15.30
CA VAL A 11 -19.73 -14.45 14.02
C VAL A 11 -21.06 -14.26 13.29
N ILE A 12 -22.20 -14.27 14.00
CA ILE A 12 -23.52 -14.02 13.40
C ILE A 12 -23.63 -12.57 12.94
N CYS A 13 -23.14 -11.60 13.71
CA CYS A 13 -23.10 -10.19 13.29
C CYS A 13 -22.24 -10.00 12.04
N PHE A 14 -21.06 -10.62 11.98
CA PHE A 14 -20.21 -10.56 10.79
C PHE A 14 -20.82 -11.28 9.59
N ALA A 15 -21.46 -12.43 9.77
CA ALA A 15 -22.17 -13.13 8.70
C ALA A 15 -23.37 -12.32 8.19
N ALA A 16 -24.14 -11.71 9.09
CA ALA A 16 -25.26 -10.83 8.73
C ALA A 16 -24.78 -9.57 8.01
N LEU A 17 -23.69 -8.94 8.49
CA LEU A 17 -23.06 -7.82 7.81
C LEU A 17 -22.58 -8.23 6.41
N PHE A 18 -21.91 -9.37 6.28
CA PHE A 18 -21.43 -9.87 4.99
C PHE A 18 -22.59 -10.14 4.01
N LEU A 19 -23.72 -10.69 4.48
CA LEU A 19 -24.91 -10.91 3.66
C LEU A 19 -25.62 -9.61 3.25
N ILE A 20 -25.65 -8.62 4.14
CA ILE A 20 -26.27 -7.31 3.86
C ILE A 20 -25.39 -6.52 2.87
N PHE A 21 -24.07 -6.53 3.04
CA PHE A 21 -23.12 -5.85 2.16
C PHE A 21 -22.89 -6.59 0.83
N GLY A 22 -23.22 -7.89 0.74
CA GLY A 22 -23.10 -8.68 -0.48
C GLY A 22 -24.30 -8.59 -1.42
N ARG A 23 -25.39 -7.92 -1.03
CA ARG A 23 -26.56 -7.72 -1.90
C ARG A 23 -26.33 -6.55 -2.86
N THR A 24 -26.72 -6.77 -4.12
CA THR A 24 -26.76 -5.75 -5.16
C THR A 24 -28.15 -5.65 -5.75
N ASP A 25 -28.56 -4.43 -6.09
CA ASP A 25 -29.78 -4.15 -6.84
C ASP A 25 -29.43 -3.91 -8.31
N ASP A 26 -30.29 -4.38 -9.20
CA ASP A 26 -30.15 -4.23 -10.65
C ASP A 26 -30.84 -2.95 -11.11
N VAL A 27 -30.06 -2.01 -11.65
CA VAL A 27 -30.54 -0.72 -12.14
C VAL A 27 -30.29 -0.61 -13.64
N ALA A 28 -31.33 -0.37 -14.44
CA ALA A 28 -31.17 -0.14 -15.88
C ALA A 28 -30.77 1.33 -16.13
N GLY A 29 -29.51 1.56 -16.48
CA GLY A 29 -28.95 2.89 -16.72
C GLY A 29 -28.57 3.14 -18.19
N GLN A 30 -28.56 4.41 -18.57
CA GLN A 30 -28.03 4.86 -19.85
C GLN A 30 -26.71 5.59 -19.66
N VAL A 31 -25.70 5.32 -20.49
CA VAL A 31 -24.44 6.06 -20.46
C VAL A 31 -24.71 7.52 -20.82
N SER A 32 -24.44 8.43 -19.88
CA SER A 32 -24.58 9.87 -20.09
C SER A 32 -23.26 10.54 -20.45
N ASN A 33 -22.15 10.07 -19.86
CA ASN A 33 -20.81 10.58 -20.13
C ASN A 33 -19.76 9.49 -19.89
N VAL A 34 -18.66 9.58 -20.64
CA VAL A 34 -17.47 8.77 -20.46
C VAL A 34 -16.26 9.69 -20.39
N GLY A 35 -15.43 9.46 -19.38
CA GLY A 35 -14.18 10.16 -19.14
C GLY A 35 -13.03 9.19 -19.04
N TRP A 36 -11.84 9.66 -19.35
CA TRP A 36 -10.61 8.88 -19.29
C TRP A 36 -9.48 9.74 -18.73
N GLU A 37 -8.56 9.08 -18.06
CA GLU A 37 -7.29 9.63 -17.59
C GLU A 37 -6.19 8.61 -17.84
N ARG A 38 -5.09 9.06 -18.43
CA ARG A 38 -3.90 8.27 -18.73
C ARG A 38 -2.69 9.03 -18.23
N GLN A 39 -1.79 8.30 -17.57
CA GLN A 39 -0.59 8.88 -17.01
C GLN A 39 0.65 8.06 -17.34
N ILE A 40 1.77 8.77 -17.51
CA ILE A 40 3.10 8.19 -17.72
C ILE A 40 4.01 8.78 -16.65
N VAL A 41 4.56 7.91 -15.80
CA VAL A 41 5.62 8.31 -14.87
C VAL A 41 6.89 8.55 -15.69
N VAL A 42 7.57 9.65 -15.39
CA VAL A 42 8.92 9.93 -15.90
C VAL A 42 9.89 9.74 -14.74
N LEU A 43 10.80 8.79 -14.93
CA LEU A 43 11.89 8.55 -14.01
C LEU A 43 13.07 9.45 -14.38
N GLY A 44 13.82 9.88 -13.38
CA GLY A 44 15.05 10.64 -13.57
C GLY A 44 16.02 10.35 -12.44
N LEU A 45 17.30 10.57 -12.72
CA LEU A 45 18.34 10.34 -11.73
C LEU A 45 18.28 11.42 -10.63
N ALA A 46 18.04 11.01 -9.39
CA ALA A 46 18.01 11.93 -8.25
C ALA A 46 18.67 11.33 -7.00
N PRO A 47 19.17 12.16 -6.07
CA PRO A 47 19.73 11.69 -4.81
C PRO A 47 18.63 11.14 -3.89
N VAL A 48 18.77 9.88 -3.47
CA VAL A 48 17.89 9.20 -2.50
C VAL A 48 18.65 8.92 -1.22
N SER A 49 18.05 9.27 -0.08
CA SER A 49 18.65 9.08 1.24
C SER A 49 18.20 7.78 1.89
N HIS A 50 19.17 7.03 2.41
CA HIS A 50 19.01 5.76 3.10
C HIS A 50 19.74 5.78 4.45
N GLN A 51 19.53 4.74 5.26
CA GLN A 51 20.30 4.47 6.47
C GLN A 51 20.66 3.00 6.50
N ASP A 52 21.92 2.71 6.83
CA ASP A 52 22.37 1.33 7.04
C ASP A 52 23.61 1.32 7.96
N TRP A 53 24.01 0.13 8.40
CA TRP A 53 25.26 -0.07 9.11
C TRP A 53 26.44 0.33 8.22
N ARG A 54 27.44 0.99 8.79
CA ARG A 54 28.57 1.55 8.05
C ARG A 54 29.28 0.54 7.14
N ASP A 55 29.34 -0.72 7.55
CA ASP A 55 29.95 -1.83 6.81
C ASP A 55 29.07 -2.39 5.67
N GLU A 56 27.77 -2.07 5.67
CA GLU A 56 26.79 -2.50 4.66
C GLU A 56 26.52 -1.41 3.60
N ILE A 57 27.01 -0.18 3.81
CA ILE A 57 26.83 0.93 2.87
C ILE A 57 27.64 0.73 1.58
N PRO A 58 27.04 0.90 0.38
CA PRO A 58 27.74 0.82 -0.89
C PRO A 58 28.90 1.81 -1.00
N ALA A 59 30.04 1.36 -1.55
CA ALA A 59 31.26 2.18 -1.63
C ALA A 59 31.11 3.46 -2.49
N ASN A 60 30.13 3.51 -3.39
CA ASN A 60 29.83 4.65 -4.25
C ASN A 60 28.75 5.59 -3.68
N ALA A 61 28.30 5.38 -2.45
CA ALA A 61 27.35 6.26 -1.78
C ALA A 61 28.04 7.46 -1.11
N ASP A 62 27.34 8.59 -1.09
CA ASP A 62 27.77 9.77 -0.34
C ASP A 62 27.38 9.60 1.14
N LEU A 63 28.38 9.44 2.01
CA LEU A 63 28.17 9.20 3.43
C LEU A 63 27.74 10.50 4.16
N GLY A 64 26.67 10.40 4.94
CA GLY A 64 26.16 11.45 5.81
C GLY A 64 26.57 11.27 7.27
N SER A 65 25.67 11.64 8.20
CA SER A 65 25.91 11.50 9.63
C SER A 65 25.75 10.06 10.11
N CYS A 66 26.59 9.67 11.07
CA CYS A 66 26.53 8.38 11.74
C CYS A 66 26.19 8.56 13.23
N ARG A 67 25.48 7.58 13.78
CA ARG A 67 25.18 7.47 15.21
C ARG A 67 25.33 6.03 15.67
N ASP A 68 25.78 5.86 16.91
CA ASP A 68 25.89 4.52 17.50
C ASP A 68 24.49 4.01 17.86
N GLU A 69 24.14 2.83 17.33
CA GLU A 69 22.90 2.12 17.64
C GLU A 69 23.19 0.67 18.00
N VAL A 70 22.25 0.04 18.73
CA VAL A 70 22.37 -1.38 19.08
C VAL A 70 22.11 -2.21 17.82
N ARG A 71 23.12 -2.93 17.34
CA ARG A 71 23.02 -3.82 16.19
C ARG A 71 22.43 -5.18 16.57
N TYR A 72 22.89 -5.74 17.68
CA TYR A 72 22.38 -7.01 18.21
C TYR A 72 22.71 -7.18 19.70
N ARG A 73 22.15 -8.23 20.30
CA ARG A 73 22.39 -8.63 21.70
C ARG A 73 23.20 -9.92 21.73
N SER A 74 24.08 -10.05 22.72
CA SER A 74 24.96 -11.21 22.89
C SER A 74 24.94 -11.68 24.35
N ASP A 75 24.93 -13.00 24.57
CA ASP A 75 25.06 -13.61 25.91
C ASP A 75 26.51 -13.59 26.44
N THR A 76 27.46 -13.15 25.60
CA THR A 76 28.87 -13.01 25.95
C THR A 76 29.39 -11.63 25.59
N GLN A 77 30.35 -11.11 26.35
CA GLN A 77 30.96 -9.81 26.07
C GLN A 77 31.56 -9.78 24.66
N GLN A 78 31.19 -8.75 23.89
CA GLN A 78 31.73 -8.49 22.56
C GLN A 78 32.54 -7.17 22.55
N PRO A 79 33.32 -6.90 21.49
CA PRO A 79 33.85 -5.57 21.24
C PRO A 79 32.71 -4.56 21.11
N ASN A 80 32.92 -3.34 21.62
CA ASN A 80 31.95 -2.25 21.58
C ASN A 80 30.55 -2.61 22.13
N SER A 81 30.49 -3.40 23.21
CA SER A 81 29.23 -3.77 23.85
C SER A 81 29.08 -3.25 25.28
N GLN A 82 27.84 -2.90 25.65
CA GLN A 82 27.45 -2.50 27.00
C GLN A 82 26.68 -3.63 27.68
N GLU A 83 27.12 -4.04 28.87
CA GLU A 83 26.38 -4.99 29.71
C GLU A 83 25.12 -4.33 30.28
N VAL A 84 23.99 -4.99 30.14
CA VAL A 84 22.70 -4.57 30.69
C VAL A 84 22.08 -5.78 31.39
N CYS A 85 21.83 -5.63 32.69
CA CYS A 85 21.26 -6.69 33.52
C CYS A 85 19.80 -6.41 33.87
N GLY A 86 18.99 -7.48 33.89
CA GLY A 86 17.62 -7.45 34.37
C GLY A 86 17.51 -7.30 35.89
N THR A 87 16.30 -7.35 36.42
CA THR A 87 16.07 -7.34 37.87
C THR A 87 16.50 -8.69 38.49
N PRO A 88 17.30 -8.70 39.56
CA PRO A 88 17.66 -9.95 40.24
C PRO A 88 16.43 -10.69 40.79
N TYR A 89 16.47 -12.02 40.78
CA TYR A 89 15.42 -12.88 41.33
C TYR A 89 16.00 -14.10 42.07
N THR A 90 15.22 -14.72 42.95
CA THR A 90 15.67 -15.85 43.78
C THR A 90 15.15 -17.18 43.28
N VAL A 91 16.03 -18.18 43.12
CA VAL A 91 15.74 -19.55 42.71
C VAL A 91 15.97 -20.51 43.89
N ASP A 92 15.02 -21.42 44.15
CA ASP A 92 15.19 -22.48 45.15
C ASP A 92 15.94 -23.68 44.54
N THR A 93 17.09 -24.01 45.10
CA THR A 93 17.97 -25.10 44.65
C THR A 93 17.67 -26.44 45.35
N GLY A 94 16.66 -26.50 46.22
CA GLY A 94 16.32 -27.69 47.02
C GLY A 94 17.24 -27.91 48.23
N SER A 95 18.15 -26.96 48.50
CA SER A 95 19.08 -26.98 49.65
C SER A 95 18.51 -26.35 50.93
N GLY A 96 17.34 -25.71 50.84
CA GLY A 96 16.76 -24.88 51.91
C GLY A 96 17.27 -23.43 51.94
N PHE A 97 18.14 -23.05 51.00
CA PHE A 97 18.61 -21.68 50.77
C PHE A 97 18.26 -21.23 49.35
N GLY A 98 17.83 -19.98 49.17
CA GLY A 98 17.56 -19.39 47.86
C GLY A 98 18.82 -18.80 47.23
N GLU A 99 19.04 -19.08 45.95
CA GLU A 99 20.13 -18.52 45.15
C GLU A 99 19.64 -17.28 44.39
N VAL A 100 20.33 -16.15 44.51
CA VAL A 100 20.00 -14.93 43.75
C VAL A 100 20.66 -15.00 42.39
N VAL A 101 19.86 -15.03 41.34
CA VAL A 101 20.26 -15.04 39.94
C VAL A 101 19.91 -13.70 39.31
N GLN A 102 20.73 -13.25 38.37
CA GLN A 102 20.47 -12.07 37.57
C GLN A 102 20.90 -12.35 36.13
N ASP A 103 19.98 -12.19 35.19
CA ASP A 103 20.25 -12.35 33.77
C ASP A 103 20.85 -11.05 33.22
N CYS A 104 22.02 -11.17 32.59
CA CYS A 104 22.73 -10.07 31.95
C CYS A 104 22.94 -10.38 30.47
N GLU A 105 22.79 -9.37 29.63
CA GLU A 105 23.06 -9.44 28.20
C GLU A 105 23.93 -8.27 27.76
N TYR A 106 24.66 -8.43 26.67
CA TYR A 106 25.53 -7.41 26.11
C TYR A 106 24.89 -6.79 24.87
N LEU A 107 24.62 -5.49 24.92
CA LEU A 107 24.17 -4.69 23.77
C LEU A 107 25.36 -4.33 22.93
N VAL A 108 25.47 -4.89 21.72
CA VAL A 108 26.57 -4.60 20.80
C VAL A 108 26.20 -3.40 19.94
N TYR A 109 26.99 -2.33 20.04
CA TYR A 109 26.77 -1.09 19.30
C TYR A 109 27.55 -1.08 18.00
N ASP A 110 26.95 -0.50 16.96
CA ASP A 110 27.60 -0.23 15.69
C ASP A 110 27.10 1.09 15.09
N ALA A 111 27.84 1.60 14.11
CA ALA A 111 27.55 2.88 13.48
C ALA A 111 26.44 2.73 12.42
N MET A 112 25.24 3.21 12.75
CA MET A 112 24.14 3.42 11.80
C MET A 112 24.34 4.77 11.11
N CYS A 113 24.54 4.76 9.80
CA CYS A 113 24.90 5.95 9.03
C CYS A 113 23.83 6.27 7.98
N ALA A 114 23.49 7.56 7.87
CA ALA A 114 22.77 8.05 6.70
C ALA A 114 23.70 8.07 5.49
N TYR A 115 23.19 7.76 4.31
CA TYR A 115 23.91 7.88 3.05
C TYR A 115 22.98 8.24 1.90
N THR A 116 23.56 8.74 0.81
CA THR A 116 22.82 9.12 -0.39
C THR A 116 23.38 8.40 -1.62
N THR A 117 22.48 7.89 -2.46
CA THR A 117 22.80 7.25 -3.75
C THR A 117 22.00 7.91 -4.86
N MET A 118 22.58 7.99 -6.06
CA MET A 118 21.86 8.44 -7.25
C MET A 118 21.02 7.27 -7.78
N GLU A 119 19.70 7.45 -7.81
CA GLU A 119 18.75 6.41 -8.22
C GLU A 119 17.73 6.95 -9.21
N MET A 120 17.21 6.07 -10.06
CA MET A 120 16.11 6.38 -10.96
C MET A 120 14.81 6.43 -10.14
N VAL A 121 14.29 7.64 -9.93
CA VAL A 121 13.06 7.86 -9.17
C VAL A 121 12.05 8.66 -9.97
N PRO A 122 10.75 8.61 -9.63
CA PRO A 122 9.74 9.46 -10.25
C PRO A 122 10.08 10.95 -10.05
N VAL A 123 10.43 11.64 -11.15
CA VAL A 123 10.71 13.08 -11.14
C VAL A 123 9.55 13.89 -11.71
N ASN A 124 8.69 13.26 -12.50
CA ASN A 124 7.49 13.87 -13.07
C ASN A 124 6.43 12.80 -13.37
N THR A 125 5.16 13.22 -13.44
CA THR A 125 4.07 12.40 -13.93
C THR A 125 3.31 13.19 -14.99
N LEU A 126 3.40 12.74 -16.22
CA LEU A 126 2.65 13.32 -17.32
C LEU A 126 1.23 12.77 -17.28
N VAL A 127 0.23 13.64 -17.41
CA VAL A 127 -1.19 13.27 -17.36
C VAL A 127 -1.89 13.82 -18.59
N SER A 128 -2.72 12.97 -19.20
CA SER A 128 -3.69 13.35 -20.21
C SER A 128 -5.06 12.88 -19.76
N SER A 129 -6.07 13.73 -19.87
CA SER A 129 -7.44 13.39 -19.54
C SER A 129 -8.42 14.05 -20.48
N GLY A 130 -9.59 13.44 -20.61
CA GLY A 130 -10.60 13.92 -21.54
C GLY A 130 -11.92 13.18 -21.41
N THR A 131 -12.84 13.52 -22.30
CA THR A 131 -14.13 12.86 -22.45
C THR A 131 -14.19 12.10 -23.77
N GLY A 132 -15.17 11.21 -23.90
CA GLY A 132 -15.36 10.39 -25.10
C GLY A 132 -14.56 9.09 -25.07
N LEU A 133 -14.67 8.33 -26.17
CA LEU A 133 -14.11 6.97 -26.27
C LEU A 133 -12.76 6.90 -26.99
N ASN A 134 -12.11 8.04 -27.20
CA ASN A 134 -10.79 8.15 -27.85
C ASN A 134 -9.74 8.62 -26.84
N PRO A 135 -9.29 7.76 -25.91
CA PRO A 135 -8.29 8.13 -24.93
C PRO A 135 -6.92 8.29 -25.58
N GLU A 136 -6.23 9.37 -25.23
CA GLU A 136 -4.90 9.69 -25.73
C GLU A 136 -3.87 9.57 -24.61
N TRP A 137 -2.68 9.05 -24.92
CA TRP A 137 -1.57 9.12 -23.97
C TRP A 137 -0.99 10.53 -23.95
N PRO A 138 -0.51 11.04 -22.79
CA PRO A 138 0.21 12.29 -22.75
C PRO A 138 1.45 12.23 -23.63
N GLU A 139 1.83 13.36 -24.22
CA GLU A 139 3.02 13.45 -25.06
C GLU A 139 4.29 13.24 -24.21
N LEU A 140 5.05 12.19 -24.52
CA LEU A 140 6.29 11.87 -23.83
C LEU A 140 7.48 12.52 -24.54
N ARG A 141 8.16 13.42 -23.85
CA ARG A 141 9.44 14.00 -24.26
C ARG A 141 10.42 13.86 -23.11
N LEU A 142 11.36 12.92 -23.25
CA LEU A 142 12.37 12.64 -22.24
C LEU A 142 13.60 13.53 -22.45
N GLU A 143 14.16 14.02 -21.35
CA GLU A 143 15.50 14.61 -21.33
C GLU A 143 16.58 13.52 -21.27
N ALA A 144 17.86 13.88 -21.44
CA ALA A 144 18.97 12.93 -21.59
C ALA A 144 19.18 11.98 -20.40
N GLU A 145 18.71 12.35 -19.21
CA GLU A 145 18.85 11.60 -17.95
C GLU A 145 17.49 11.09 -17.43
N GLN A 146 16.47 11.10 -18.29
CA GLN A 146 15.13 10.63 -17.96
C GLN A 146 14.79 9.34 -18.69
N GLU A 147 14.00 8.51 -18.03
CA GLU A 147 13.46 7.28 -18.59
C GLU A 147 11.95 7.24 -18.41
N GLN A 148 11.26 6.52 -19.30
CA GLN A 148 9.85 6.25 -19.12
C GLN A 148 9.67 5.24 -17.97
N GLY A 149 8.92 5.61 -16.95
CA GLY A 149 8.46 4.71 -15.90
C GLY A 149 7.14 4.03 -16.25
N ASP A 150 6.39 3.66 -15.22
CA ASP A 150 5.11 2.99 -15.39
C ASP A 150 4.06 3.90 -16.03
N SER A 151 3.25 3.30 -16.90
CA SER A 151 2.05 3.92 -17.47
C SER A 151 0.81 3.33 -16.81
N SER A 152 -0.20 4.15 -16.54
CA SER A 152 -1.48 3.66 -16.06
C SER A 152 -2.66 4.42 -16.64
N GLU A 153 -3.81 3.77 -16.67
CA GLU A 153 -5.05 4.30 -17.22
C GLU A 153 -6.22 4.08 -16.25
N SER A 154 -7.16 5.03 -16.25
CA SER A 154 -8.39 5.00 -15.47
C SER A 154 -9.53 5.54 -16.31
N TYR A 155 -10.60 4.79 -16.38
CA TYR A 155 -11.80 5.13 -17.14
C TYR A 155 -12.97 5.34 -16.20
N THR A 156 -13.73 6.40 -16.42
CA THR A 156 -14.92 6.73 -15.64
C THR A 156 -16.13 6.77 -16.54
N ILE A 157 -17.11 5.92 -16.25
CA ILE A 157 -18.38 5.87 -16.94
C ILE A 157 -19.43 6.46 -16.00
N THR A 158 -20.21 7.39 -16.52
CA THR A 158 -21.33 8.00 -15.82
C THR A 158 -22.61 7.52 -16.46
N PHE A 159 -23.47 6.90 -15.67
CA PHE A 159 -24.80 6.47 -16.08
C PHE A 159 -25.87 7.36 -15.47
N GLN A 160 -26.98 7.49 -16.17
CA GLN A 160 -28.20 8.13 -15.68
C GLN A 160 -29.34 7.11 -15.65
N ALA A 161 -30.02 7.00 -14.52
CA ALA A 161 -31.19 6.14 -14.31
C ALA A 161 -32.12 6.81 -13.30
N ASP A 162 -33.42 6.90 -13.60
CA ASP A 162 -34.46 7.43 -12.69
C ASP A 162 -34.17 8.81 -12.06
N GLY A 163 -33.43 9.66 -12.77
CA GLY A 163 -33.03 11.00 -12.29
C GLY A 163 -31.77 11.01 -11.42
N GLU A 164 -31.20 9.85 -11.12
CA GLU A 164 -29.95 9.68 -10.38
C GLU A 164 -28.77 9.42 -11.31
N THR A 165 -27.56 9.61 -10.77
CA THR A 165 -26.30 9.42 -11.48
C THR A 165 -25.46 8.35 -10.79
N TYR A 166 -25.00 7.39 -11.59
CA TYR A 166 -24.17 6.27 -11.12
C TYR A 166 -22.80 6.33 -11.79
N ARG A 167 -21.74 6.09 -11.02
CA ARG A 167 -20.36 6.10 -11.53
C ARG A 167 -19.77 4.69 -11.46
N TYR A 168 -19.17 4.27 -12.57
CA TYR A 168 -18.39 3.05 -12.68
C TYR A 168 -16.97 3.40 -13.13
N THR A 169 -15.98 2.69 -12.60
CA THR A 169 -14.57 2.89 -12.99
C THR A 169 -13.93 1.57 -13.37
N THR A 170 -13.22 1.56 -14.49
CA THR A 170 -12.44 0.40 -14.96
C THR A 170 -11.06 0.85 -15.43
N ARG A 171 -10.11 -0.08 -15.46
CA ARG A 171 -8.79 0.11 -16.11
C ARG A 171 -8.69 -0.66 -17.42
N ASN A 172 -9.76 -1.35 -17.84
CA ASN A 172 -9.77 -2.15 -19.05
C ASN A 172 -10.29 -1.32 -20.23
N PHE A 173 -9.41 -0.96 -21.16
CA PHE A 173 -9.78 -0.19 -22.35
C PHE A 173 -10.83 -0.91 -23.23
N ASN A 174 -10.76 -2.24 -23.37
CA ASN A 174 -11.72 -3.00 -24.20
C ASN A 174 -13.12 -3.02 -23.60
N GLU A 175 -13.20 -2.94 -22.27
CA GLU A 175 -14.47 -2.76 -21.56
C GLU A 175 -14.98 -1.33 -21.74
N PHE A 176 -14.10 -0.35 -21.51
CA PHE A 176 -14.40 1.07 -21.65
C PHE A 176 -14.94 1.42 -23.04
N SER A 177 -14.34 0.88 -24.10
CA SER A 177 -14.70 1.18 -25.50
C SER A 177 -16.12 0.76 -25.88
N ARG A 178 -16.80 -0.03 -25.04
CA ARG A 178 -18.19 -0.46 -25.26
C ARG A 178 -19.23 0.55 -24.75
N PHE A 179 -18.85 1.47 -23.86
CA PHE A 179 -19.79 2.41 -23.23
C PHE A 179 -20.05 3.62 -24.14
N GLU A 180 -20.66 3.39 -25.30
CA GLU A 180 -21.10 4.47 -26.19
C GLU A 180 -22.10 5.39 -25.46
N PRO A 181 -21.94 6.73 -25.51
CA PRO A 181 -22.95 7.63 -24.99
C PRO A 181 -24.34 7.31 -25.55
N GLY A 182 -25.32 7.13 -24.67
CA GLY A 182 -26.66 6.69 -25.02
C GLY A 182 -26.90 5.17 -25.01
N SER A 183 -25.85 4.35 -24.89
CA SER A 183 -26.01 2.89 -24.72
C SER A 183 -26.62 2.53 -23.36
N ARG A 184 -27.33 1.41 -23.29
CA ARG A 184 -28.05 0.94 -22.09
C ARG A 184 -27.38 -0.26 -21.45
N TRP A 185 -27.33 -0.24 -20.12
CA TRP A 185 -26.60 -1.20 -19.31
C TRP A 185 -27.40 -1.56 -18.05
N LEU A 186 -27.25 -2.79 -17.61
CA LEU A 186 -27.69 -3.24 -16.30
C LEU A 186 -26.55 -3.01 -15.30
N LEU A 187 -26.79 -2.18 -14.29
CA LEU A 187 -25.83 -1.84 -13.25
C LEU A 187 -26.13 -2.66 -12.00
N LYS A 188 -25.12 -3.33 -11.44
CA LYS A 188 -25.25 -3.94 -10.11
C LYS A 188 -24.76 -2.94 -9.07
N VAL A 189 -25.69 -2.41 -8.30
CA VAL A 189 -25.44 -1.35 -7.31
C VAL A 189 -25.47 -1.96 -5.92
N ASN A 190 -24.41 -1.79 -5.13
CA ASN A 190 -24.39 -2.28 -3.76
C ASN A 190 -25.19 -1.38 -2.81
N ALA A 191 -25.38 -1.81 -1.56
CA ALA A 191 -26.12 -1.05 -0.54
C ALA A 191 -25.55 0.36 -0.22
N LEU A 192 -24.35 0.70 -0.69
CA LEU A 192 -23.72 2.03 -0.56
C LEU A 192 -23.94 2.94 -1.79
N GLY A 193 -24.73 2.49 -2.77
CA GLY A 193 -24.98 3.23 -4.01
C GLY A 193 -23.81 3.17 -5.01
N THR A 194 -22.85 2.27 -4.81
CA THR A 194 -21.68 2.11 -5.70
C THR A 194 -21.96 1.04 -6.74
N VAL A 195 -21.66 1.33 -8.01
CA VAL A 195 -21.70 0.33 -9.09
C VAL A 195 -20.51 -0.61 -8.94
N VAL A 196 -20.79 -1.89 -8.72
CA VAL A 196 -19.74 -2.92 -8.56
C VAL A 196 -19.55 -3.77 -9.81
N ASP A 197 -20.54 -3.79 -10.70
CA ASP A 197 -20.52 -4.57 -11.94
C ASP A 197 -21.52 -3.98 -12.96
N VAL A 198 -21.28 -4.24 -14.24
CA VAL A 198 -22.09 -3.73 -15.36
C VAL A 198 -22.19 -4.74 -16.50
N GLU A 199 -23.41 -4.93 -17.02
CA GLU A 199 -23.70 -5.85 -18.12
C GLU A 199 -24.49 -5.13 -19.23
N PRO A 200 -24.32 -5.48 -20.52
CA PRO A 200 -25.17 -4.94 -21.58
C PRO A 200 -26.65 -5.24 -21.31
N ALA A 201 -27.52 -4.24 -21.42
CA ALA A 201 -28.95 -4.47 -21.37
C ALA A 201 -29.41 -5.07 -22.72
N ASN A 202 -29.98 -6.29 -22.68
CA ASN A 202 -30.62 -6.90 -23.84
C ASN A 202 -31.86 -6.12 -24.30
#